data_AF-A0A951TFY6-F1
#
_entry.id   AF-A0A951TFY6-F1
#
_cell.length_a   1.000
_cell.length_b   1.000
_cell.length_c   1.000
_cell.angle_alpha   90.00
_cell.angle_beta   90.00
_cell.angle_gamma   90.00
#
_symmetry.space_group_name_H-M   'P 1'
#
loop_
_entity.id
_entity.type
_entity.pdbx_description
1 polymer ?
#
loop_
_entity_poly.entity_id
_entity_poly.type
_entity_poly.pdbx_seq_one_letter_code
_entity_poly.pdbx_strand_id
1 'polypeptide(L)'
;MLKKWLDWLAAGPEARDATPEKRLRRALCVLLLEAAAADGELDAEELRHVGGIMRDRFELDQDEVQELLAEAEEARAESVGLFEYTNELNRQFSPEERLRVMEDLWRVIYADGSLDAHE
;
A
#
# COMPACT_ATOMS: atom_id res chain seq x y z
N MET A 1 0.31 26.57 -0.10
CA MET A 1 0.76 25.92 1.15
C MET A 1 -0.24 26.11 2.30
N LEU A 2 -0.61 27.34 2.66
CA LEU A 2 -1.64 27.62 3.69
C LEU A 2 -3.03 27.06 3.38
N LYS A 3 -3.42 27.04 2.10
CA LYS A 3 -4.69 26.45 1.66
C LYS A 3 -4.75 24.95 1.94
N LYS A 4 -3.70 24.18 1.60
CA LYS A 4 -3.56 22.75 1.91
C LYS A 4 -3.60 22.46 3.42
N TRP A 5 -3.08 23.37 4.24
CA TRP A 5 -3.15 23.32 5.71
C TRP A 5 -4.54 23.63 6.26
N LEU A 6 -5.23 24.60 5.67
CA LEU A 6 -6.61 24.94 6.02
C LEU A 6 -7.59 23.87 5.56
N ASP A 7 -7.36 23.28 4.38
CA ASP A 7 -8.10 22.13 3.86
C ASP A 7 -7.87 20.90 4.77
N TRP A 8 -6.65 20.72 5.33
CA TRP A 8 -6.37 19.69 6.34
C TRP A 8 -7.07 19.94 7.69
N LEU A 9 -7.25 21.21 8.10
CA LEU A 9 -8.01 21.56 9.31
C LEU A 9 -9.53 21.50 9.09
N ALA A 10 -9.99 21.77 7.87
CA ALA A 10 -11.39 21.81 7.47
C ALA A 10 -11.92 20.47 6.97
N ALA A 11 -11.03 19.56 6.55
CA ALA A 11 -11.35 18.15 6.35
C ALA A 11 -11.88 17.62 7.69
N GLY A 12 -13.20 17.39 7.71
CA GLY A 12 -13.91 16.87 8.86
C GLY A 12 -13.38 15.49 9.29
N PRO A 13 -13.96 14.91 10.35
CA PRO A 13 -13.54 13.62 10.90
C PRO A 13 -13.50 12.47 9.88
N GLU A 14 -14.09 12.61 8.69
CA GLU A 14 -14.07 11.60 7.63
C GLU A 14 -12.67 11.19 7.14
N ALA A 15 -11.70 12.11 7.07
CA ALA A 15 -10.29 11.76 6.78
C ALA A 15 -9.57 11.09 7.97
N ARG A 16 -10.17 11.15 9.16
CA ARG A 16 -9.67 10.55 10.42
C ARG A 16 -10.47 9.32 10.87
N ASP A 17 -11.59 9.01 10.21
CA ASP A 17 -12.56 7.96 10.58
C ASP A 17 -12.36 6.64 9.83
N ALA A 18 -11.30 6.50 9.03
CA ALA A 18 -10.89 5.18 8.56
C ALA A 18 -10.60 4.30 9.78
N THR A 19 -11.25 3.15 9.88
CA THR A 19 -10.99 2.18 10.95
C THR A 19 -9.50 1.81 10.98
N PRO A 20 -8.94 1.38 12.12
CA PRO A 20 -7.54 0.91 12.17
C PRO A 20 -7.23 -0.08 11.05
N GLU A 21 -8.14 -1.01 10.80
CA GLU A 21 -8.04 -1.98 9.73
C GLU A 21 -7.97 -1.35 8.33
N LYS A 22 -8.85 -0.37 8.00
CA LYS A 22 -8.77 0.34 6.72
C LYS A 22 -7.44 1.06 6.53
N ARG A 23 -6.93 1.71 7.58
CA ARG A 23 -5.61 2.37 7.52
C ARG A 23 -4.48 1.38 7.30
N LEU A 24 -4.56 0.22 7.95
CA LEU A 24 -3.59 -0.86 7.79
C LEU A 24 -3.60 -1.43 6.37
N ARG A 25 -4.79 -1.73 5.83
CA ARG A 25 -4.98 -2.21 4.45
C ARG A 25 -4.39 -1.22 3.45
N ARG A 26 -4.73 0.07 3.59
CA ARG A 26 -4.18 1.15 2.76
C ARG A 26 -2.65 1.24 2.88
N ALA A 27 -2.12 1.25 4.09
CA ALA A 27 -0.68 1.35 4.32
C ALA A 27 0.10 0.17 3.74
N LEU A 28 -0.41 -1.06 3.89
CA LEU A 28 0.22 -2.24 3.29
C LEU A 28 0.13 -2.20 1.76
N CYS A 29 -1.02 -1.82 1.21
CA CYS A 29 -1.20 -1.73 -0.24
C CYS A 29 -0.23 -0.71 -0.85
N VAL A 30 -0.09 0.48 -0.27
CA VAL A 30 0.88 1.50 -0.72
C VAL A 30 2.30 0.93 -0.73
N LEU A 31 2.72 0.24 0.34
CA LEU A 31 4.07 -0.33 0.40
C LEU A 31 4.30 -1.43 -0.65
N LEU A 32 3.27 -2.21 -0.98
CA LEU A 32 3.37 -3.24 -2.03
C LEU A 32 3.43 -2.60 -3.42
N LEU A 33 2.67 -1.53 -3.68
CA LEU A 33 2.73 -0.78 -4.94
C LEU A 33 4.08 -0.10 -5.13
N GLU A 34 4.68 0.43 -4.06
CA GLU A 34 6.03 1.01 -4.11
C GLU A 34 7.12 -0.05 -4.32
N ALA A 35 6.90 -1.27 -3.83
CA ALA A 35 7.82 -2.38 -4.07
C ALA A 35 7.70 -2.94 -5.49
N ALA A 36 6.48 -2.97 -6.05
CA ALA A 36 6.26 -3.31 -7.45
C ALA A 36 6.95 -2.28 -8.36
N ALA A 37 6.66 -0.99 -8.16
CA ALA A 37 7.22 0.10 -8.96
C ALA A 37 8.71 0.41 -8.72
N ALA A 38 9.49 -0.52 -8.14
CA ALA A 38 10.88 -0.32 -7.76
C ALA A 38 11.81 -0.16 -8.97
N ASP A 39 11.46 -0.72 -10.13
CA ASP A 39 12.21 -0.61 -11.39
C ASP A 39 11.80 0.63 -12.22
N GLY A 40 10.74 1.32 -11.81
CA GLY A 40 10.31 2.61 -12.36
C GLY A 40 8.98 2.59 -13.12
N GLU A 41 8.38 1.43 -13.36
CA GLU A 41 7.05 1.34 -13.95
C GLU A 41 6.14 0.45 -13.09
N LEU A 42 4.82 0.73 -13.14
CA LEU A 42 3.82 -0.12 -12.50
C LEU A 42 2.83 -0.55 -13.58
N ASP A 43 2.78 -1.84 -13.86
CA ASP A 43 1.98 -2.40 -14.94
C ASP A 43 0.74 -3.16 -14.45
N ALA A 44 -0.05 -3.66 -15.40
CA ALA A 44 -1.29 -4.37 -15.09
C ALA A 44 -1.05 -5.73 -14.42
N GLU A 45 0.10 -6.38 -14.65
CA GLU A 45 0.47 -7.64 -14.00
C GLU A 45 0.85 -7.43 -12.54
N GLU A 46 1.63 -6.40 -12.26
CA GLU A 46 2.01 -6.02 -10.91
C GLU A 46 0.80 -5.61 -10.07
N LEU A 47 -0.10 -4.80 -10.65
CA LEU A 47 -1.37 -4.46 -10.01
C LEU A 47 -2.22 -5.70 -9.69
N ARG A 48 -2.24 -6.69 -10.59
CA ARG A 48 -2.93 -7.97 -10.34
C ARG A 48 -2.26 -8.75 -9.21
N HIS A 49 -0.93 -8.75 -9.14
CA HIS A 49 -0.20 -9.44 -8.09
C HIS A 49 -0.49 -8.81 -6.73
N VAL A 50 -0.31 -7.49 -6.61
CA VAL A 50 -0.60 -6.74 -5.38
C VAL A 50 -2.05 -6.95 -4.96
N GLY A 51 -3.00 -6.83 -5.90
CA GLY A 51 -4.40 -7.11 -5.63
C GLY A 51 -4.65 -8.53 -5.11
N GLY A 52 -3.96 -9.54 -5.66
CA GLY A 52 -4.02 -10.93 -5.18
C GLY A 52 -3.55 -11.09 -3.74
N ILE A 53 -2.43 -10.46 -3.37
CA ILE A 53 -1.92 -10.46 -1.99
C ILE A 53 -2.95 -9.83 -1.04
N MET A 54 -3.50 -8.67 -1.41
CA MET A 54 -4.47 -7.97 -0.56
C MET A 54 -5.77 -8.75 -0.40
N ARG A 55 -6.25 -9.37 -1.48
CA ARG A 55 -7.42 -10.26 -1.46
C ARG A 55 -7.21 -11.43 -0.51
N ASP A 56 -6.10 -12.13 -0.65
CA ASP A 56 -5.85 -13.37 0.09
C ASP A 56 -5.56 -13.07 1.58
N ARG A 57 -4.95 -11.91 1.89
CA ARG A 57 -4.59 -11.53 3.27
C ARG A 57 -5.76 -10.98 4.08
N PHE A 58 -6.68 -10.26 3.45
CA PHE A 58 -7.80 -9.61 4.14
C PHE A 58 -9.18 -10.15 3.75
N GLU A 59 -9.21 -11.25 2.98
CA GLU A 59 -10.45 -11.92 2.52
C GLU A 59 -11.40 -10.98 1.76
N LEU A 60 -10.81 -10.06 0.97
CA LEU A 60 -11.57 -9.05 0.22
C LEU A 60 -12.24 -9.67 -1.01
N ASP A 61 -13.36 -9.09 -1.44
CA ASP A 61 -13.90 -9.36 -2.77
C ASP A 61 -13.19 -8.55 -3.87
N GLN A 62 -13.59 -8.77 -5.13
CA GLN A 62 -12.95 -8.11 -6.27
C GLN A 62 -13.16 -6.59 -6.24
N ASP A 63 -14.34 -6.12 -5.85
CA ASP A 63 -14.67 -4.69 -5.86
C ASP A 63 -13.91 -3.97 -4.75
N GLU A 64 -13.83 -4.57 -3.55
CA GLU A 64 -13.03 -4.07 -2.43
C GLU A 64 -11.54 -3.98 -2.78
N VAL A 65 -11.00 -4.96 -3.52
CA VAL A 65 -9.60 -4.91 -3.98
C VAL A 65 -9.37 -3.77 -4.96
N GLN A 66 -10.27 -3.57 -5.92
CA GLN A 66 -10.13 -2.49 -6.90
C GLN A 66 -10.23 -1.10 -6.25
N GLU A 67 -11.16 -0.94 -5.30
CA GLU A 67 -11.28 0.29 -4.51
C GLU A 67 -9.99 0.54 -3.71
N LEU A 68 -9.48 -0.47 -3.03
CA LEU A 68 -8.25 -0.37 -2.24
C LEU A 68 -7.01 -0.04 -3.09
N LEU A 69 -6.88 -0.64 -4.27
CA LEU A 69 -5.78 -0.34 -5.20
C LEU A 69 -5.87 1.12 -5.67
N ALA A 70 -7.06 1.62 -6.01
CA ALA A 70 -7.26 3.00 -6.43
C ALA A 70 -6.94 3.99 -5.29
N GLU A 71 -7.43 3.73 -4.07
CA GLU A 71 -7.14 4.55 -2.89
C GLU A 71 -5.64 4.57 -2.55
N ALA A 72 -4.96 3.44 -2.71
CA ALA A 72 -3.54 3.31 -2.44
C ALA A 72 -2.69 4.03 -3.49
N GLU A 73 -3.06 3.98 -4.77
CA GLU A 73 -2.37 4.71 -5.83
C GLU A 73 -2.49 6.23 -5.64
N GLU A 74 -3.68 6.71 -5.27
CA GLU A 74 -3.88 8.13 -4.90
C GLU A 74 -3.04 8.51 -3.67
N ALA A 75 -3.06 7.67 -2.64
CA ALA A 75 -2.25 7.85 -1.43
C ALA A 75 -0.74 7.95 -1.73
N ARG A 76 -0.26 7.06 -2.61
CA ARG A 76 1.12 7.00 -3.05
C ARG A 76 1.51 8.28 -3.79
N ALA A 77 0.69 8.73 -4.73
CA ALA A 77 0.92 9.95 -5.49
C ALA A 77 0.95 11.24 -4.62
N GLU A 78 0.19 11.26 -3.52
CA GLU A 78 0.14 12.40 -2.60
C GLU A 78 1.17 12.36 -1.45
N SER A 79 1.78 11.20 -1.21
CA SER A 79 2.64 10.98 -0.06
C SER A 79 3.96 11.76 -0.16
N VAL A 80 4.49 12.13 1.01
CA VAL A 80 5.81 12.76 1.15
C VAL A 80 6.89 11.71 1.46
N GLY A 81 6.49 10.46 1.71
CA GLY A 81 7.38 9.32 1.88
C GLY A 81 6.79 8.19 2.71
N LEU A 82 7.51 7.07 2.78
CA LEU A 82 6.99 5.80 3.31
C LEU A 82 6.89 5.70 4.84
N PHE A 83 7.35 6.71 5.58
CA PHE A 83 7.37 6.67 7.04
C PHE A 83 5.96 6.52 7.64
N GLU A 84 4.96 7.21 7.09
CA GLU A 84 3.60 7.14 7.61
C GLU A 84 3.01 5.73 7.49
N TYR A 85 3.26 5.05 6.37
CA TYR A 85 2.75 3.71 6.10
C TYR A 85 3.50 2.64 6.90
N THR A 86 4.83 2.69 6.91
CA THR A 86 5.65 1.78 7.72
C THR A 86 5.36 1.92 9.21
N ASN A 87 5.11 3.15 9.69
CA ASN A 87 4.71 3.39 11.08
C ASN A 87 3.32 2.80 11.39
N GLU A 88 2.36 2.90 10.47
CA GLU A 88 1.03 2.29 10.67
C GLU A 88 1.14 0.77 10.81
N LEU A 89 1.95 0.11 9.96
CA LEU A 89 2.23 -1.32 10.08
C LEU A 89 2.89 -1.65 11.42
N ASN A 90 3.90 -0.88 11.85
CA ASN A 90 4.58 -1.10 13.12
C ASN A 90 3.67 -0.95 14.35
N ARG A 91 2.62 -0.13 14.26
CA ARG A 91 1.67 0.09 15.35
C ARG A 91 0.62 -1.01 15.44
N GLN A 92 0.26 -1.63 14.32
CA GLN A 92 -0.84 -2.59 14.25
C GLN A 92 -0.39 -4.05 14.15
N PHE A 93 0.75 -4.32 13.53
CA PHE A 93 1.26 -5.68 13.32
C PHE A 93 2.28 -6.13 14.38
N SER A 94 2.14 -7.39 14.79
CA SER A 94 3.13 -8.11 15.58
C SER A 94 4.46 -8.24 14.82
N PRO A 95 5.58 -8.57 15.50
CA PRO A 95 6.83 -8.89 14.82
C PRO A 95 6.67 -9.98 13.74
N GLU A 96 5.88 -11.02 14.01
CA GLU A 96 5.63 -12.13 13.09
C GLU A 96 4.79 -11.70 11.89
N GLU A 97 3.80 -10.84 12.10
CA GLU A 97 3.00 -10.26 11.01
C GLU A 97 3.83 -9.35 10.10
N ARG A 98 4.78 -8.61 10.68
CA ARG A 98 5.75 -7.80 9.91
C ARG A 98 6.70 -8.66 9.10
N LEU A 99 7.11 -9.82 9.63
CA LEU A 99 7.90 -10.78 8.85
C LEU A 99 7.11 -11.27 7.62
N ARG A 100 5.82 -11.59 7.79
CA ARG A 100 4.94 -11.94 6.65
C ARG A 100 4.80 -10.80 5.64
N VAL A 101 4.72 -9.54 6.09
CA VAL A 101 4.77 -8.40 5.16
C VAL A 101 6.08 -8.39 4.36
N MET A 102 7.22 -8.66 4.98
CA MET A 102 8.49 -8.75 4.25
C MET A 102 8.47 -9.87 3.20
N GLU A 103 7.87 -11.01 3.52
CA GLU A 103 7.66 -12.11 2.55
C GLU A 103 6.76 -11.68 1.38
N ASP A 104 5.68 -10.95 1.65
CA ASP A 104 4.79 -10.42 0.61
C ASP A 104 5.51 -9.41 -0.29
N LEU A 105 6.30 -8.49 0.29
CA LEU A 105 7.13 -7.56 -0.47
C LEU A 105 8.12 -8.31 -1.38
N TRP A 106 8.76 -9.35 -0.86
CA TRP A 106 9.64 -10.20 -1.67
C TRP A 106 8.90 -10.94 -2.78
N ARG A 107 7.66 -11.38 -2.55
CA ARG A 107 6.84 -12.01 -3.60
C ARG A 107 6.52 -11.03 -4.71
N VAL A 108 6.20 -9.77 -4.38
CA VAL A 108 5.97 -8.73 -5.39
C VAL A 108 7.23 -8.51 -6.22
N ILE A 109 8.37 -8.24 -5.55
CA ILE A 109 9.65 -7.97 -6.23
C ILE A 109 10.13 -9.16 -7.07
N TYR A 110 9.91 -10.39 -6.60
CA TYR A 110 10.42 -11.59 -7.27
C TYR A 110 9.47 -12.17 -8.33
N ALA A 111 8.16 -11.91 -8.21
CA ALA A 111 7.19 -12.40 -9.18
C ALA A 111 7.22 -11.66 -10.51
N ASP A 112 7.90 -10.51 -10.56
CA ASP A 112 8.35 -9.86 -11.80
C ASP A 112 9.27 -10.76 -12.65
N GLY A 113 9.77 -11.88 -12.10
CA GLY A 113 10.30 -12.99 -12.90
C GLY A 113 11.62 -12.70 -13.63
N SER A 114 12.11 -11.47 -13.57
CA SER A 114 13.43 -11.07 -14.02
C SER A 114 14.04 -10.17 -12.96
N LEU A 115 14.74 -10.81 -12.00
CA LEU A 115 16.04 -10.26 -11.64
C LEU A 115 16.77 -10.10 -12.98
N ASP A 116 16.63 -8.94 -13.60
CA ASP A 116 17.36 -8.60 -14.80
C ASP A 116 18.81 -8.77 -14.39
N ALA A 117 19.43 -9.83 -14.92
CA ALA A 117 20.77 -10.26 -14.56
C ALA A 117 21.80 -9.34 -15.23
N HIS A 118 21.55 -8.03 -15.14
CA HIS A 118 22.30 -6.95 -15.75
C HIS A 118 22.48 -5.84 -14.70
N GLU A 119 23.48 -5.91 -13.82
CA GLU A 119 24.87 -5.47 -14.08
C GLU A 119 25.38 -5.51 -15.54
#